data_AF-A0A0R2WLQ7-F1
#
_entry.id   AF-A0A0R2WLQ7-F1
#
_cell.length_a   1.000
_cell.length_b   1.000
_cell.length_c   1.000
_cell.angle_alpha   90.00
_cell.angle_beta   90.00
_cell.angle_gamma   90.00
#
_symmetry.space_group_name_H-M   'P 1'
#
loop_
_entity.id
_entity.type
_entity.pdbx_description
1 polymer ?
#
loop_
_entity_poly.entity_id
_entity_poly.type
_entity_poly.pdbx_seq_one_letter_code
_entity_poly.pdbx_strand_id
1 'polypeptide(L)' 'MASYLGMRAGQKVLGLKEGITAFDDLRHPTRPLYTGKPWFLPAAVSYYRWQDKNQWDKATKNG' A
#
# COMPACT_ATOMS: atom_id res chain seq x y z
N MET A 1 -14.96 15.12 6.64
CA MET A 1 -14.25 13.87 6.99
C MET A 1 -13.41 13.98 8.27
N ALA A 2 -12.77 15.12 8.56
CA ALA A 2 -11.95 15.29 9.77
C ALA A 2 -12.70 15.07 11.11
N SER A 3 -13.92 15.57 11.25
CA SER A 3 -14.69 15.47 12.51
C SER A 3 -15.06 14.03 12.89
N TYR A 4 -15.34 13.17 11.89
CA TYR A 4 -15.67 11.77 12.10
C TYR A 4 -14.44 10.96 12.58
N LEU A 5 -13.27 11.23 11.99
CA LEU A 5 -12.01 10.61 12.41
C LEU A 5 -11.60 11.06 13.81
N GLY A 6 -11.81 12.34 14.16
CA GLY A 6 -11.57 12.86 15.51
C GLY A 6 -12.45 12.20 16.58
N MET A 7 -13.74 12.00 16.29
CA MET A 7 -14.67 11.29 17.18
C MET A 7 -14.24 9.83 17.41
N ARG A 8 -13.88 9.10 16.35
CA ARG A 8 -13.39 7.72 16.44
C ARG A 8 -12.06 7.63 17.22
N ALA A 9 -11.16 8.60 17.03
CA ALA A 9 -9.91 8.68 17.79
C ALA A 9 -10.15 8.90 19.29
N GLY A 10 -11.10 9.77 19.66
CA GLY A 10 -11.52 9.96 21.06
C GLY A 10 -12.11 8.69 21.68
N GLN A 11 -12.98 7.98 20.95
CA GLN A 11 -13.56 6.69 21.38
C GLN A 11 -12.48 5.62 21.60
N LYS A 12 -11.41 5.62 20.79
CA LYS A 12 -10.27 4.71 20.95
C LYS A 12 -9.46 5.00 22.22
N VAL A 13 -9.21 6.28 22.54
CA VAL A 13 -8.53 6.69 23.78
C VAL A 13 -9.34 6.30 25.02
N LEU A 14 -10.68 6.34 24.92
CA LEU A 14 -11.60 5.94 25.99
C LEU A 14 -11.81 4.41 26.09
N GLY A 15 -11.18 3.61 25.23
CA GLY A 15 -11.29 2.14 25.26
C GLY A 15 -12.64 1.60 24.80
N LEU A 16 -13.46 2.41 24.11
CA LEU A 16 -14.77 2.01 23.61
C LEU A 16 -14.62 1.17 22.33
N LYS A 17 -15.41 0.10 22.19
CA LYS A 17 -15.43 -0.79 21.00
C LYS A 17 -15.69 -0.04 19.69
N GLU A 18 -16.34 1.12 19.77
CA GLU A 18 -16.62 2.03 18.66
C GLU A 18 -15.37 2.76 18.14
N GLY A 19 -14.26 2.77 18.88
CA GLY A 19 -12.99 3.34 18.42
C GLY A 19 -12.21 2.42 17.47
N ILE A 20 -12.59 1.15 17.36
CA ILE A 20 -11.92 0.17 16.49
C ILE A 20 -12.29 0.48 15.05
N THR A 21 -11.31 0.99 14.31
CA THR A 21 -11.46 1.29 12.89
C THR A 21 -10.83 0.17 12.07
N ALA A 22 -11.30 -0.01 10.83
CA ALA A 22 -10.70 -0.96 9.89
C ALA A 22 -9.22 -0.68 9.61
N PHE A 23 -8.68 0.47 10.03
CA PHE A 23 -7.27 0.85 9.92
C PHE A 23 -6.41 0.38 11.09
N ASP A 24 -6.99 -0.01 12.23
CA ASP A 24 -6.25 -0.36 13.44
C ASP A 24 -5.51 -1.70 13.37
N ASP A 25 -6.00 -2.62 12.55
CA ASP A 25 -5.40 -3.95 12.36
C ASP A 25 -4.53 -4.04 11.10
N LEU A 26 -4.38 -2.93 10.35
CA LEU A 26 -3.42 -2.89 9.27
C LEU A 26 -2.02 -2.78 9.85
N ARG A 27 -1.34 -3.91 9.85
CA ARG A 27 0.10 -4.00 10.00
C ARG A 27 0.75 -3.17 8.89
N HIS A 28 1.04 -1.90 9.17
CA HIS A 28 1.77 -1.01 8.27
C HIS A 28 3.17 -1.58 8.07
N PRO A 29 3.45 -2.32 6.98
CA PRO A 29 4.72 -2.98 6.83
C PRO A 29 5.72 -1.89 6.46
N THR A 30 6.45 -1.41 7.45
CA THR A 30 7.59 -0.53 7.21
C THR A 30 8.57 -1.35 6.38
N ARG A 31 8.79 -0.93 5.13
CA ARG A 31 9.82 -1.54 4.28
C ARG A 31 11.14 -1.33 5.00
N PRO A 32 11.85 -2.39 5.47
CA PRO A 32 13.11 -2.20 6.16
C PRO A 32 14.06 -1.40 5.26
N LEU A 33 14.83 -0.48 5.85
CA LEU A 33 15.75 0.42 5.16
C LEU A 33 15.07 1.49 4.27
N TYR A 34 13.77 1.75 4.43
CA TYR A 34 13.09 2.84 3.73
C TYR A 34 13.09 4.12 4.56
N THR A 35 13.98 5.05 4.20
CA THR A 35 14.16 6.37 4.85
C THR A 35 13.73 7.54 3.95
N GLY A 36 12.78 7.30 3.05
CA GLY A 36 12.24 8.32 2.13
C GLY A 36 12.64 8.17 0.66
N LYS A 37 13.65 7.34 0.34
CA LYS A 37 13.94 6.87 -1.03
C LYS A 37 13.68 5.37 -1.13
N PRO A 38 12.68 4.92 -1.93
CA PRO A 38 12.25 3.53 -1.92
C PRO A 38 13.21 2.69 -2.76
N TRP A 39 14.16 2.02 -2.09
CA TRP A 39 15.16 1.16 -2.74
C TRP A 39 14.53 0.00 -3.55
N PHE A 40 13.32 -0.43 -3.17
CA PHE A 40 12.59 -1.52 -3.82
C PHE A 40 11.83 -1.08 -5.08
N LEU A 41 11.59 0.22 -5.25
CA LEU A 41 10.78 0.75 -6.35
C LEU A 41 11.41 0.48 -7.72
N PRO A 42 12.72 0.73 -7.92
CA PRO A 42 13.38 0.43 -9.19
C PRO A 42 13.27 -1.06 -9.57
N ALA A 43 13.41 -1.96 -8.59
CA ALA A 43 13.32 -3.41 -8.80
C ALA A 43 11.90 -3.85 -9.20
N ALA A 44 10.87 -3.30 -8.55
CA ALA A 44 9.48 -3.56 -8.92
C ALA A 44 9.18 -3.07 -10.34
N VAL A 45 9.62 -1.85 -10.67
CA VAL A 45 9.43 -1.25 -12.00
C VAL A 45 10.15 -2.07 -13.08
N SER A 46 11.37 -2.54 -12.85
CA SER A 46 12.09 -3.36 -13.84
C SER A 46 11.38 -4.68 -14.11
N TYR A 47 10.81 -5.31 -13.07
CA TYR A 47 10.05 -6.55 -13.23
C TYR A 47 8.79 -6.34 -14.08
N TYR A 48 8.03 -5.27 -13.80
CA TYR A 48 6.83 -4.96 -14.59
C TYR A 48 7.16 -4.61 -16.04
N ARG A 49 8.26 -3.88 -16.30
CA ARG A 49 8.71 -3.60 -17.67
C ARG A 49 9.09 -4.85 -18.44
N TRP A 50 9.73 -5.81 -17.78
CA TRP A 50 10.06 -7.10 -18.39
C TRP A 50 8.80 -7.89 -18.73
N GLN A 51 7.83 -7.95 -17.81
CA GLN A 51 6.54 -8.59 -18.07
C GLN A 51 5.78 -7.93 -19.23
N ASP A 52 5.74 -6.60 -19.25
CA ASP A 52 5.08 -5.83 -20.30
C ASP A 52 5.70 -6.09 -21.67
N LYS A 53 7.04 -6.09 -21.76
CA LYS A 53 7.76 -6.44 -22.98
C LYS A 53 7.43 -7.86 -23.46
N ASN A 54 7.40 -8.83 -22.54
CA ASN A 54 7.04 -10.20 -22.88
C ASN A 54 5.59 -10.33 -23.38
N GLN A 55 4.67 -9.54 -22.85
CA GLN A 55 3.28 -9.52 -23.32
C GLN A 55 3.18 -8.88 -24.71
N TRP A 56 3.90 -7.79 -24.94
CA TRP A 56 4.03 -7.15 -26.26
C TRP A 56 4.61 -8.09 -27.31
N ASP A 57 5.69 -8.81 -26.99
CA ASP A 57 6.32 -9.78 -27.90
C ASP A 57 5.37 -10.96 -28.23
N LYS A 58 4.53 -11.37 -27.27
CA LYS A 58 3.50 -12.40 -27.50
C LYS A 58 2.35 -11.90 -28.36
N ALA A 59 1.92 -10.66 -28.17
CA ALA A 59 0.84 -10.05 -28.96
C ALA A 59 1.27 -9.84 -30.42
N THR A 60 2.52 -9.46 -30.66
CA THR A 60 3.07 -9.21 -32.00
C THR A 60 3.42 -10.49 -32.78
N LYS A 61 3.72 -11.60 -32.09
CA LYS A 61 3.98 -12.90 -32.75
C LYS A 61 2.73 -13.68 -33.16
N ASN A 62 1.55 -13.31 -32.63
CA ASN A 62 0.29 -14.02 -32.84
C ASN A 62 -0.69 -13.27 -33.77
N GLY A 63 -0.28 -12.19 -34.42
CA GLY A 63 -1.04 -11.46 -35.44
C GLY A 63 -0.33 -11.49 -36.78
#